data_AF-A0A2V8Z763-F1
#
_entry.id   AF-A0A2V8Z763-F1
#
_cell.length_a   1.000
_cell.length_b   1.000
_cell.length_c   1.000
_cell.angle_alpha   90.00
_cell.angle_beta   90.00
_cell.angle_gamma   90.00
#
_symmetry.space_group_name_H-M   'P 1'
#
loop_
_entity.id
_entity.type
_entity.pdbx_description
1 polymer ?
#
loop_
_entity_poly.entity_id
_entity_poly.type
_entity_poly.pdbx_seq_one_letter_code
_entity_poly.pdbx_strand_id
1 'polypeptide(L)'
;MDWSSGDLQGQPAQPPAAPPYPRIWVGYLLGVGTIIAEMIAISRHPELAKEPLIVPPLYLFLANFISLVYWLVCVYEFHVVLKHASAGGYPIKPLRAAWFHLIPIYGLYWVYKWPQELARFVNSRLPAPLMRPERTGLAVFLAFVTFLLLNRGFGMILLFWAASHLSRFLRLALSMRQGLPQGPLPFS
;
A
#
# COMPACT_ATOMS: atom_id res chain seq x y z
N MET A 1 -19.66 57.43 -17.91
CA MET A 1 -19.94 56.02 -17.60
C MET A 1 -18.58 55.33 -17.54
N ASP A 2 -18.02 55.29 -16.33
CA ASP A 2 -16.75 54.61 -16.04
C ASP A 2 -17.03 53.12 -15.88
N TRP A 3 -16.47 52.32 -16.77
CA TRP A 3 -16.43 50.87 -16.61
C TRP A 3 -15.25 50.54 -15.71
N SER A 4 -15.53 50.37 -14.41
CA SER A 4 -14.58 49.82 -13.45
C SER A 4 -14.30 48.36 -13.82
N SER A 5 -13.12 48.12 -14.39
CA SER A 5 -12.50 46.81 -14.56
C SER A 5 -12.15 46.22 -13.19
N GLY A 6 -13.17 45.80 -12.44
CA GLY A 6 -13.02 45.15 -11.15
C GLY A 6 -12.66 43.68 -11.32
N ASP A 7 -11.36 43.39 -11.20
CA ASP A 7 -10.81 42.24 -10.49
C ASP A 7 -11.60 40.92 -10.55
N LEU A 8 -11.54 40.24 -11.69
CA LEU A 8 -11.52 38.77 -11.68
C LEU A 8 -10.10 38.32 -11.33
N GLN A 9 -9.66 38.63 -10.10
CA GLN A 9 -8.57 37.89 -9.48
C GLN A 9 -9.07 36.45 -9.30
N GLY A 10 -8.78 35.61 -10.29
CA GLY A 10 -8.88 34.17 -10.17
C GLY A 10 -8.09 33.76 -8.93
N GLN A 11 -8.82 33.45 -7.86
CA GLN A 11 -8.26 32.95 -6.62
C GLN A 11 -7.33 31.77 -7.00
N PRO A 12 -6.02 31.82 -6.69
CA PRO A 12 -5.12 30.76 -7.07
C PRO A 12 -5.67 29.47 -6.47
N ALA A 13 -6.07 28.54 -7.35
CA ALA A 13 -6.64 27.26 -6.93
C ALA A 13 -5.73 26.67 -5.86
N GLN A 14 -6.24 26.53 -4.64
CA GLN A 14 -5.46 25.95 -3.56
C GLN A 14 -4.93 24.60 -4.03
N PRO A 15 -3.63 24.33 -3.88
CA PRO A 15 -3.07 23.06 -4.29
C PRO A 15 -3.86 21.95 -3.59
N PRO A 16 -4.29 20.91 -4.32
CA PRO A 16 -5.13 19.86 -3.75
C PRO A 16 -4.46 19.27 -2.51
N ALA A 17 -5.23 19.13 -1.43
CA ALA A 17 -4.74 18.58 -0.17
C ALA A 17 -4.03 17.24 -0.39
N ALA A 18 -2.94 17.02 0.33
CA ALA A 18 -2.16 15.81 0.22
C ALA A 18 -3.04 14.59 0.53
N PRO A 19 -3.00 13.52 -0.29
CA PRO A 19 -3.82 12.35 -0.06
C PRO A 19 -3.43 11.65 1.25
N PRO A 20 -4.41 11.04 1.96
CA PRO A 20 -4.13 10.31 3.17
C PRO A 20 -3.25 9.08 2.89
N TYR A 21 -2.43 8.72 3.86
CA TYR A 21 -1.67 7.47 3.83
C TYR A 21 -2.55 6.29 4.28
N PRO A 22 -2.21 5.06 3.86
CA PRO A 22 -2.96 3.88 4.26
C PRO A 22 -2.97 3.67 5.77
N ARG A 23 -4.14 3.34 6.29
CA ARG A 23 -4.40 3.10 7.73
C ARG A 23 -3.99 1.71 8.16
N ILE A 24 -2.70 1.41 8.04
CA ILE A 24 -2.12 0.06 8.18
C ILE A 24 -2.46 -0.64 9.51
N TRP A 25 -2.73 0.11 10.59
CA TRP A 25 -3.15 -0.45 11.88
C TRP A 25 -4.44 -1.29 11.80
N VAL A 26 -5.38 -0.92 10.93
CA VAL A 26 -6.61 -1.71 10.70
C VAL A 26 -6.26 -3.09 10.17
N GLY A 27 -5.23 -3.17 9.33
CA GLY A 27 -4.74 -4.42 8.78
C GLY A 27 -4.20 -5.38 9.84
N TYR A 28 -3.52 -4.86 10.86
CA TYR A 28 -3.11 -5.67 12.01
C TYR A 28 -4.30 -6.20 12.80
N LEU A 29 -5.35 -5.39 13.00
CA LEU A 29 -6.58 -5.85 13.66
C LEU A 29 -7.27 -6.95 12.86
N LEU A 30 -7.32 -6.84 11.54
CA LEU A 30 -7.85 -7.88 10.67
C LEU A 30 -7.02 -9.17 10.77
N GLY A 31 -5.69 -9.06 10.80
CA GLY A 31 -4.79 -10.20 10.99
C GLY A 31 -5.02 -10.90 12.33
N VAL A 32 -5.04 -10.15 13.43
CA VAL A 32 -5.30 -10.69 14.78
C VAL A 32 -6.70 -11.31 14.86
N GLY A 33 -7.72 -10.64 14.34
CA GLY A 33 -9.08 -11.16 14.29
C GLY A 33 -9.18 -12.47 13.50
N THR A 34 -8.42 -12.58 12.40
CA THR A 34 -8.34 -13.81 11.61
C THR A 34 -7.68 -14.94 12.38
N ILE A 35 -6.57 -14.68 13.10
CA ILE A 35 -5.93 -15.69 13.96
C ILE A 35 -6.90 -16.18 15.04
N ILE A 36 -7.61 -15.26 15.71
CA ILE A 36 -8.60 -15.61 16.73
C ILE A 36 -9.71 -16.47 16.12
N ALA A 37 -10.23 -16.10 14.95
CA ALA A 37 -11.26 -16.86 14.25
C ALA A 37 -10.77 -18.26 13.84
N GLU A 38 -9.53 -18.39 13.35
CA GLU A 38 -8.90 -19.67 13.02
C GLU A 38 -8.72 -20.54 14.28
N MET A 39 -8.27 -19.97 15.40
CA MET A 39 -8.12 -20.69 16.67
C MET A 39 -9.46 -21.20 17.20
N ILE A 40 -10.51 -20.38 17.14
CA ILE A 40 -11.87 -20.78 17.53
C ILE A 40 -12.38 -21.89 16.62
N ALA A 41 -12.16 -21.76 15.31
CA ALA A 41 -12.55 -22.76 14.32
C ALA A 41 -11.93 -24.14 14.63
N ILE A 42 -10.61 -24.18 14.80
CA ILE A 42 -9.86 -25.41 15.09
C ILE A 42 -10.28 -26.01 16.44
N SER A 43 -10.55 -25.16 17.43
CA SER A 43 -10.97 -25.60 18.77
C SER A 43 -12.38 -26.20 18.78
N ARG A 44 -13.29 -25.70 17.93
CA ARG A 44 -14.66 -26.20 17.77
C ARG A 44 -14.75 -27.40 16.84
N HIS A 45 -13.85 -27.47 15.86
CA HIS A 45 -13.82 -28.43 14.77
C HIS A 45 -12.39 -28.93 14.54
N PRO A 46 -11.86 -29.83 15.39
CA PRO A 46 -10.49 -30.34 15.30
C PRO A 46 -10.18 -31.03 13.96
N GLU A 47 -11.21 -31.52 13.26
CA GLU A 47 -11.14 -32.05 11.89
C GLU A 47 -10.57 -31.04 10.88
N LEU A 48 -10.79 -29.74 11.09
CA LEU A 48 -10.23 -28.67 10.25
C LEU A 48 -8.70 -28.59 10.30
N ALA A 49 -8.08 -29.13 11.35
CA ALA A 49 -6.62 -29.19 11.44
C ALA A 49 -6.03 -30.39 10.70
N LYS A 50 -6.85 -31.41 10.39
CA LYS A 50 -6.41 -32.69 9.81
C LYS A 50 -6.68 -32.76 8.32
N GLU A 51 -7.81 -32.22 7.86
CA GLU A 51 -8.13 -32.16 6.44
C GLU A 51 -8.35 -30.69 6.01
N PRO A 52 -7.57 -30.18 5.04
CA PRO A 52 -7.84 -28.87 4.49
C PRO A 52 -9.18 -28.93 3.76
N LEU A 53 -10.24 -28.46 4.42
CA LEU A 53 -11.57 -28.37 3.81
C LEU A 53 -11.47 -27.54 2.52
N ILE A 54 -11.87 -28.13 1.39
CA ILE A 54 -11.88 -27.49 0.08
C ILE A 54 -12.71 -26.19 0.11
N VAL A 55 -13.73 -26.14 1.00
CA VAL A 55 -14.54 -24.95 1.24
C VAL A 55 -14.41 -24.53 2.71
N PRO A 56 -13.72 -23.41 3.01
CA PRO A 56 -13.63 -22.92 4.38
C PRO A 56 -15.03 -22.49 4.88
N PRO A 57 -15.30 -22.61 6.20
CA PRO A 57 -16.49 -22.03 6.82
C PRO A 57 -16.70 -20.57 6.41
N LEU A 58 -17.96 -20.17 6.20
CA LEU A 58 -18.31 -18.86 5.64
C LEU A 58 -17.67 -17.68 6.40
N TYR A 59 -17.58 -17.77 7.73
CA TYR A 59 -16.96 -16.71 8.54
C TYR A 59 -15.45 -16.58 8.31
N LEU A 60 -14.74 -17.71 8.10
CA LEU A 60 -13.31 -17.68 7.71
C LEU A 60 -13.17 -17.13 6.30
N PHE A 61 -14.01 -17.59 5.36
CA PHE A 61 -14.01 -17.04 4.01
C PHE A 61 -14.19 -15.51 4.02
N LEU A 62 -15.19 -15.02 4.77
CA LEU A 62 -15.51 -13.60 4.84
C LEU A 62 -14.38 -12.79 5.50
N ALA A 63 -13.78 -13.28 6.58
CA ALA A 63 -12.64 -12.62 7.23
C ALA A 63 -11.45 -12.47 6.26
N ASN A 64 -11.17 -13.52 5.49
CA ASN A 64 -10.10 -13.50 4.47
C ASN A 64 -10.43 -12.58 3.30
N PHE A 65 -11.69 -12.59 2.84
CA PHE A 65 -12.15 -11.72 1.77
C PHE A 65 -12.03 -10.25 2.16
N ILE A 66 -12.50 -9.88 3.35
CA ILE A 66 -12.38 -8.51 3.89
C ILE A 66 -10.90 -8.12 4.01
N SER A 67 -10.06 -9.02 4.51
CA SER A 67 -8.61 -8.81 4.63
C SER A 67 -7.94 -8.56 3.28
N LEU A 68 -8.28 -9.33 2.25
CA LEU A 68 -7.78 -9.15 0.90
C LEU A 68 -8.26 -7.84 0.28
N VAL A 69 -9.55 -7.52 0.41
CA VAL A 69 -10.11 -6.24 -0.08
C VAL A 69 -9.39 -5.07 0.60
N TYR A 70 -9.18 -5.14 1.91
CA TYR A 70 -8.50 -4.09 2.65
C TYR A 70 -7.03 -3.95 2.23
N TRP A 71 -6.34 -5.06 1.95
CA TRP A 71 -5.00 -5.04 1.36
C TRP A 71 -4.99 -4.29 0.01
N LEU A 72 -5.95 -4.55 -0.88
CA LEU A 72 -6.06 -3.87 -2.16
C LEU A 72 -6.33 -2.36 -2.01
N VAL A 73 -7.14 -1.96 -1.02
CA VAL A 73 -7.35 -0.55 -0.68
C VAL A 73 -6.02 0.11 -0.25
N CYS A 74 -5.23 -0.54 0.60
CA CYS A 74 -3.93 -0.02 0.99
C CYS A 74 -2.95 0.11 -0.20
N VAL A 75 -2.92 -0.88 -1.09
CA VAL A 75 -2.13 -0.81 -2.33
C VAL A 75 -2.56 0.39 -3.18
N TYR A 76 -3.88 0.58 -3.35
CA TYR A 76 -4.43 1.74 -4.06
C TYR A 76 -3.96 3.05 -3.43
N GLU A 77 -4.10 3.21 -2.11
CA GLU A 77 -3.71 4.42 -1.39
C GLU A 77 -2.21 4.72 -1.52
N PHE A 78 -1.34 3.70 -1.45
CA PHE A 78 0.10 3.88 -1.72
C PHE A 78 0.34 4.51 -3.10
N HIS A 79 -0.35 4.02 -4.13
CA HIS A 79 -0.16 4.50 -5.49
C HIS A 79 -0.78 5.88 -5.70
N VAL A 80 -1.85 6.23 -4.97
CA VAL A 80 -2.38 7.61 -4.95
C VAL A 80 -1.33 8.56 -4.39
N VAL A 81 -0.70 8.22 -3.25
CA VAL A 81 0.36 9.04 -2.65
C VAL A 81 1.55 9.19 -3.60
N LEU A 82 2.01 8.11 -4.25
CA LEU A 82 3.11 8.14 -5.21
C LEU A 82 2.80 9.00 -6.44
N LYS A 83 1.59 8.88 -6.99
CA LYS A 83 1.15 9.68 -8.13
C LYS A 83 1.07 11.16 -7.78
N HIS A 84 0.54 11.50 -6.60
CA HIS A 84 0.50 12.88 -6.12
C HIS A 84 1.91 13.44 -5.89
N ALA A 85 2.78 12.70 -5.20
CA ALA A 85 4.14 13.13 -4.88
C ALA A 85 5.05 13.31 -6.11
N SER A 86 4.77 12.60 -7.19
CA SER A 86 5.48 12.69 -8.47
C SER A 86 4.91 13.73 -9.42
N ALA A 87 3.91 14.53 -9.01
CA ALA A 87 3.15 15.41 -9.89
C ALA A 87 2.62 14.68 -11.15
N GLY A 88 2.25 13.41 -11.01
CA GLY A 88 1.80 12.55 -12.10
C GLY A 88 2.88 11.78 -12.86
N GLY A 89 4.17 11.99 -12.57
CA GLY A 89 5.29 11.30 -13.21
C GLY A 89 5.46 9.82 -12.83
N TYR A 90 4.76 9.33 -11.81
CA TYR A 90 4.79 7.92 -11.42
C TYR A 90 4.01 7.06 -12.45
N PRO A 91 4.63 6.04 -13.06
CA PRO A 91 4.08 5.35 -14.23
C PRO A 91 2.88 4.45 -13.92
N ILE A 92 2.68 4.06 -12.65
CA ILE A 92 1.65 3.11 -12.26
C ILE A 92 0.40 3.84 -11.78
N LYS A 93 -0.72 3.61 -12.47
CA LYS A 93 -2.04 4.14 -12.07
C LYS A 93 -2.56 3.41 -10.81
N PRO A 94 -3.14 4.11 -9.83
CA PRO A 94 -3.60 3.49 -8.58
C PRO A 94 -4.61 2.35 -8.77
N LEU A 95 -5.62 2.56 -9.61
CA LEU A 95 -6.62 1.53 -9.91
C LEU A 95 -5.99 0.29 -10.55
N ARG A 96 -5.05 0.50 -11.48
CA ARG A 96 -4.30 -0.57 -12.14
C ARG A 96 -3.47 -1.36 -11.13
N ALA A 97 -2.87 -0.69 -10.15
CA ALA A 97 -2.08 -1.33 -9.11
C ALA A 97 -2.88 -2.27 -8.23
N ALA A 98 -4.10 -1.90 -7.85
CA ALA A 98 -5.00 -2.78 -7.11
C ALA A 98 -5.48 -3.94 -8.01
N TRP A 99 -5.99 -3.64 -9.21
CA TRP A 99 -6.61 -4.63 -10.09
C TRP A 99 -5.68 -5.75 -10.54
N PHE A 100 -4.40 -5.43 -10.74
CA PHE A 100 -3.39 -6.41 -11.15
C PHE A 100 -3.18 -7.56 -10.16
N HIS A 101 -3.56 -7.41 -8.89
CA HIS A 101 -3.54 -8.49 -7.90
C HIS A 101 -4.60 -9.58 -8.17
N LEU A 102 -5.67 -9.26 -8.90
CA LEU A 102 -6.78 -10.18 -9.17
C LEU A 102 -6.51 -11.13 -10.35
N ILE A 103 -5.40 -10.95 -11.05
CA ILE A 103 -5.02 -11.79 -12.19
C ILE A 103 -4.21 -12.98 -11.63
N PRO A 104 -4.66 -14.24 -11.73
CA PRO A 104 -4.12 -15.36 -10.93
C PRO A 104 -2.60 -15.61 -11.02
N ILE A 105 -1.97 -15.34 -12.17
CA ILE A 105 -0.52 -15.50 -12.37
C ILE A 105 0.20 -14.15 -12.33
N TYR A 106 -0.36 -13.17 -13.04
CA TYR A 106 0.22 -11.83 -13.09
C TYR A 106 0.23 -11.15 -11.71
N GLY A 107 -0.75 -11.44 -10.85
CA GLY A 107 -0.86 -10.95 -9.49
C GLY A 107 0.31 -11.37 -8.62
N LEU A 108 0.82 -12.61 -8.76
CA LEU A 108 2.01 -13.07 -8.03
C LEU A 108 3.26 -12.31 -8.45
N TYR A 109 3.46 -12.16 -9.76
CA TYR A 109 4.53 -11.30 -10.30
C TYR A 109 4.36 -9.85 -9.81
N TRP A 110 3.13 -9.35 -9.81
CA TRP A 110 2.82 -7.98 -9.48
C TRP A 110 3.09 -7.66 -8.01
N VAL A 111 2.69 -8.53 -7.09
CA VAL A 111 2.98 -8.44 -5.65
C VAL A 111 4.47 -8.31 -5.38
N TYR A 112 5.30 -9.01 -6.16
CA TYR A 112 6.75 -8.85 -6.09
C TYR A 112 7.24 -7.54 -6.71
N LYS A 113 6.64 -7.15 -7.85
CA LYS A 113 7.13 -6.07 -8.72
C LYS A 113 6.81 -4.66 -8.19
N TRP A 114 5.58 -4.39 -7.80
CA TRP A 114 5.15 -3.04 -7.42
C TRP A 114 5.92 -2.46 -6.20
N PRO A 115 6.29 -3.25 -5.16
CA PRO A 115 7.08 -2.73 -4.04
C PRO A 115 8.50 -2.35 -4.46
N GLN A 116 9.06 -2.97 -5.51
CA GLN A 116 10.36 -2.58 -6.05
C GLN A 116 10.29 -1.19 -6.68
N GLU A 117 9.24 -0.91 -7.45
CA GLU A 117 9.06 0.39 -8.08
C GLU A 117 8.83 1.48 -7.03
N LEU A 118 8.11 1.17 -5.95
CA LEU A 118 8.00 2.05 -4.79
C LEU A 118 9.37 2.29 -4.14
N ALA A 119 10.16 1.24 -3.90
CA ALA A 119 11.50 1.37 -3.31
C ALA A 119 12.44 2.20 -4.19
N ARG A 120 12.38 2.05 -5.52
CA ARG A 120 13.14 2.89 -6.47
C ARG A 120 12.70 4.33 -6.41
N PHE A 121 11.40 4.59 -6.36
CA PHE A 121 10.87 5.94 -6.17
C PHE A 121 11.40 6.55 -4.86
N VAL A 122 11.30 5.83 -3.74
CA VAL A 122 11.82 6.28 -2.44
C VAL A 122 13.32 6.60 -2.53
N ASN A 123 14.12 5.69 -3.07
CA ASN A 123 15.56 5.91 -3.20
C ASN A 123 15.91 7.09 -4.10
N SER A 124 15.13 7.35 -5.16
CA SER A 124 15.34 8.52 -6.04
C SER A 124 15.13 9.87 -5.33
N ARG A 125 14.49 9.86 -4.16
CA ARG A 125 14.21 11.04 -3.33
C ARG A 125 15.18 11.20 -2.16
N LEU A 126 16.04 10.23 -1.93
CA LEU A 126 16.97 10.21 -0.80
C LEU A 126 18.40 10.47 -1.29
N PRO A 127 19.25 11.13 -0.50
CA PRO A 127 20.64 11.39 -0.86
C PRO A 127 21.46 10.09 -0.96
N ALA A 128 21.07 9.04 -0.24
CA ALA A 128 21.64 7.71 -0.33
C ALA A 128 20.52 6.65 -0.39
N PRO A 129 20.69 5.56 -1.15
CA PRO A 129 19.69 4.52 -1.27
C PRO A 129 19.53 3.75 0.06
N LEU A 130 18.37 3.90 0.71
CA LEU A 130 18.05 3.20 1.97
C LEU A 130 17.38 1.84 1.74
N MET A 131 16.58 1.73 0.67
CA MET A 131 15.85 0.50 0.37
C MET A 131 16.58 -0.32 -0.69
N ARG A 132 16.58 -1.65 -0.58
CA ARG A 132 17.00 -2.53 -1.69
C ARG A 132 15.73 -2.99 -2.44
N PRO A 133 15.50 -2.58 -3.70
CA PRO A 133 14.27 -2.90 -4.41
C PRO A 133 13.97 -4.41 -4.46
N GLU A 134 14.99 -5.23 -4.68
CA GLU A 134 14.87 -6.68 -4.79
C GLU A 134 14.41 -7.30 -3.47
N ARG A 135 15.05 -6.91 -2.36
CA ARG A 135 14.69 -7.38 -1.00
C ARG A 135 13.31 -6.90 -0.58
N THR A 136 12.94 -5.68 -0.98
CA THR A 136 11.63 -5.09 -0.67
C THR A 136 10.52 -5.86 -1.38
N GLY A 137 10.68 -6.12 -2.69
CA GLY A 137 9.76 -6.96 -3.45
C GLY A 137 9.67 -8.38 -2.88
N LEU A 138 10.81 -8.99 -2.56
CA LEU A 138 10.87 -10.34 -2.00
C LEU A 138 10.15 -10.42 -0.64
N ALA A 139 10.33 -9.44 0.24
CA ALA A 139 9.68 -9.41 1.55
C ALA A 139 8.15 -9.38 1.44
N VAL A 140 7.60 -8.52 0.57
CA VAL A 140 6.15 -8.45 0.33
C VAL A 140 5.65 -9.73 -0.34
N PHE A 141 6.40 -10.27 -1.29
CA PHE A 141 6.06 -11.53 -1.95
C PHE A 141 6.00 -12.71 -0.97
N LEU A 142 7.01 -12.86 -0.12
CA LEU A 142 7.02 -13.91 0.91
C LEU A 142 5.85 -13.74 1.88
N ALA A 143 5.55 -12.51 2.31
CA ALA A 143 4.37 -12.26 3.14
C ALA A 143 3.06 -12.68 2.45
N PHE A 144 2.94 -12.42 1.14
CA PHE A 144 1.77 -12.82 0.35
C PHE A 144 1.68 -14.34 0.17
N VAL A 145 2.81 -15.02 -0.08
CA VAL A 145 2.86 -16.49 -0.15
C VAL A 145 2.46 -17.10 1.20
N THR A 146 2.92 -16.53 2.32
CA THR A 146 2.51 -16.96 3.67
C THR A 146 1.00 -16.80 3.87
N PHE A 147 0.42 -15.70 3.39
CA PHE A 147 -1.02 -15.47 3.41
C PHE A 147 -1.79 -16.50 2.57
N LEU A 148 -1.27 -16.90 1.41
CA LEU A 148 -1.95 -17.86 0.53
C LEU A 148 -1.82 -19.32 0.98
N LEU A 149 -0.64 -19.72 1.49
CA LEU A 149 -0.28 -21.14 1.62
C LEU A 149 -0.11 -21.64 3.06
N LEU A 150 0.25 -20.79 4.01
CA LEU A 150 0.62 -21.24 5.37
C LEU A 150 -0.47 -20.94 6.39
N ASN A 151 -0.61 -19.68 6.76
CA ASN A 151 -1.59 -19.23 7.74
C ASN A 151 -2.06 -17.84 7.35
N ARG A 152 -3.37 -17.70 7.18
CA ARG A 152 -3.93 -16.48 6.59
C ARG A 152 -3.80 -15.31 7.56
N GLY A 153 -4.10 -15.52 8.84
CA GLY A 153 -3.95 -14.48 9.86
C GLY A 153 -2.51 -13.97 10.01
N PHE A 154 -1.54 -14.89 10.11
CA PHE A 154 -0.12 -14.56 10.19
C PHE A 154 0.40 -13.90 8.91
N GLY A 155 0.01 -14.41 7.74
CA GLY A 155 0.34 -13.81 6.46
C GLY A 155 -0.18 -12.38 6.32
N MET A 156 -1.40 -12.11 6.80
CA MET A 156 -1.94 -10.74 6.87
C MET A 156 -1.10 -9.83 7.76
N ILE A 157 -0.67 -10.30 8.94
CA ILE A 157 0.21 -9.54 9.83
C ILE A 157 1.54 -9.21 9.12
N LEU A 158 2.14 -10.18 8.42
CA LEU A 158 3.37 -9.96 7.67
C LEU A 158 3.19 -8.97 6.51
N LEU A 159 2.07 -9.05 5.78
CA LEU A 159 1.75 -8.12 4.69
C LEU A 159 1.65 -6.69 5.22
N PHE A 160 0.94 -6.48 6.32
CA PHE A 160 0.80 -5.15 6.93
C PHE A 160 2.07 -4.69 7.66
N TRP A 161 2.91 -5.60 8.11
CA TRP A 161 4.27 -5.27 8.56
C TRP A 161 5.14 -4.77 7.43
N ALA A 162 5.14 -5.45 6.29
CA ALA A 162 5.85 -4.99 5.09
C ALA A 162 5.30 -3.64 4.62
N ALA A 163 3.97 -3.46 4.59
CA ALA A 163 3.34 -2.18 4.27
C ALA A 163 3.72 -1.07 5.26
N SER A 164 3.80 -1.36 6.56
CA SER A 164 4.26 -0.40 7.58
C SER A 164 5.67 0.09 7.30
N HIS A 165 6.56 -0.85 6.94
CA HIS A 165 7.91 -0.53 6.52
C HIS A 165 7.93 0.38 5.28
N LEU A 166 7.18 0.04 4.23
CA LEU A 166 7.04 0.86 3.02
C LEU A 166 6.52 2.28 3.34
N SER A 167 5.49 2.38 4.19
CA SER A 167 4.89 3.66 4.58
C SER A 167 5.85 4.55 5.34
N ARG A 168 6.67 3.98 6.25
CA ARG A 168 7.69 4.74 6.98
C ARG A 168 8.73 5.35 6.03
N PHE A 169 9.26 4.56 5.10
CA PHE A 169 10.26 5.04 4.15
C PHE A 169 9.67 6.03 3.13
N LEU A 170 8.43 5.81 2.70
CA LEU A 170 7.73 6.76 1.84
C LEU A 170 7.52 8.11 2.55
N ARG A 171 7.08 8.11 3.81
CA ARG A 171 6.94 9.34 4.61
C ARG A 171 8.27 10.07 4.75
N LEU A 172 9.36 9.34 5.04
CA LEU A 172 10.71 9.89 5.13
C LEU A 172 11.17 10.55 3.82
N ALA A 173 10.97 9.87 2.69
CA ALA A 173 11.31 10.42 1.37
C ALA A 173 10.51 11.69 1.04
N LEU A 174 9.25 11.77 1.48
CA LEU A 174 8.39 12.92 1.23
C LEU A 174 8.65 14.09 2.19
N SER A 175 9.09 13.84 3.43
CA SER A 175 9.50 14.91 4.35
C SER A 175 10.81 15.59 3.92
N MET A 176 11.76 14.84 3.33
CA MET A 176 13.04 15.41 2.85
C MET A 176 12.85 16.44 1.73
N ARG A 177 11.85 16.25 0.85
CA ARG A 177 11.56 17.23 -0.22
C ARG A 177 10.97 18.53 0.30
N GLN A 178 10.22 18.49 1.40
CA GLN A 178 9.66 19.69 2.01
C GLN A 178 10.73 20.56 2.71
N GLY A 179 11.91 19.99 2.99
CA GLY A 179 13.03 20.69 3.62
C GLY A 179 14.04 21.35 2.68
N LEU A 180 13.92 21.14 1.35
CA LEU A 180 14.75 21.85 0.37
C LEU A 180 14.05 23.17 0.01
N PRO A 181 14.59 24.33 0.43
CA PRO A 181 14.04 25.60 -0.03
C PRO A 181 14.12 25.66 -1.56
N GLN A 182 13.01 26.02 -2.20
CA GLN A 182 13.02 26.47 -3.59
C GLN A 182 13.73 27.82 -3.63
N GLY A 183 15.05 27.81 -3.46
CA GLY A 183 15.90 28.96 -3.70
C GLY A 183 15.93 29.24 -5.20
N PRO A 184 15.86 30.51 -5.64
CA PRO A 184 16.11 30.86 -7.03
C PRO A 184 17.48 30.31 -7.43
N LEU A 185 17.57 29.66 -8.59
CA LEU A 185 18.85 29.31 -9.18
C LEU A 185 19.67 30.61 -9.31
N PRO A 186 20.86 30.70 -8.69
CA PRO A 186 21.62 31.94 -8.68
C PRO A 186 22.43 32.05 -9.97
N PHE A 187 21.76 32.16 -11.12
CA PHE A 187 22.37 32.57 -12.38
C PHE A 187 21.34 33.29 -13.24
N SER A 188 21.37 34.63 -13.17
CA SER A 188 20.88 35.56 -14.19
C SER A 188 21.81 36.76 -14.19
#